data_AF-A0A4R9B304-F1
#
_entry.id   AF-A0A4R9B304-F1
#
_cell.length_a   1.000
_cell.length_b   1.000
_cell.length_c   1.000
_cell.angle_alpha   90.00
_cell.angle_beta   90.00
_cell.angle_gamma   90.00
#
_symmetry.space_group_name_H-M   'P 1'
#
loop_
_entity.id
_entity.type
_entity.pdbx_description
1 polymer ?
#
loop_
_entity_poly.entity_id
_entity_poly.type
_entity_poly.pdbx_seq_one_letter_code
_entity_poly.pdbx_strand_id
1 'polypeptide(L)' 'MQPDASAPTPKELTAARADLERWSHYSAHPGFIAKAGGQDAFDAEHERRLRHVTELDSRQR' A
#
# COMPACT_ATOMS: atom_id res chain seq x y z
N MET A 1 20.00 16.12 -14.24
CA MET A 1 18.62 16.60 -14.04
C MET A 1 17.74 15.35 -13.95
N GLN A 2 17.45 14.89 -12.73
CA GLN A 2 16.48 13.81 -12.51
C GLN A 2 15.11 14.33 -12.99
N PRO A 3 14.29 13.54 -13.70
CA PRO A 3 12.97 14.00 -14.08
C PRO A 3 12.19 14.29 -12.80
N ASP A 4 11.74 15.55 -12.69
CA ASP A 4 10.80 16.01 -11.69
C ASP A 4 9.67 14.98 -11.62
N ALA A 5 9.58 14.29 -10.47
CA ALA A 5 8.54 13.32 -10.25
C ALA A 5 7.23 14.11 -10.15
N SER A 6 6.51 14.20 -11.28
CA SER A 6 5.18 14.80 -11.35
C SER A 6 4.37 14.41 -10.12
N ALA A 7 3.69 15.40 -9.52
CA ALA A 7 2.81 15.17 -8.38
C ALA A 7 1.90 13.97 -8.68
N PRO A 8 1.76 13.02 -7.74
CA PRO A 8 0.99 11.81 -7.98
C PRO A 8 -0.45 12.19 -8.28
N THR A 9 -0.97 11.62 -9.36
CA THR A 9 -2.34 11.86 -9.80
C THR A 9 -3.32 11.42 -8.71
N PRO A 10 -4.50 12.05 -8.60
CA PRO A 10 -5.57 11.60 -7.70
C PRO A 10 -5.93 10.12 -7.89
N LYS A 11 -5.77 9.60 -9.12
CA LYS A 11 -6.00 8.20 -9.46
C LYS A 11 -4.96 7.27 -8.83
N GLU A 12 -3.69 7.66 -8.77
CA GLU A 12 -2.62 6.89 -8.12
C GLU A 12 -2.84 6.78 -6.61
N LEU A 13 -3.18 7.90 -5.95
CA LEU A 13 -3.51 7.87 -4.51
C LEU A 13 -4.74 6.99 -4.22
N THR A 14 -5.78 7.08 -5.06
CA THR A 14 -6.98 6.25 -4.92
C THR A 14 -6.65 4.76 -5.10
N ALA A 15 -5.83 4.42 -6.10
CA ALA A 15 -5.42 3.04 -6.35
C ALA A 15 -4.58 2.48 -5.18
N ALA A 16 -3.64 3.26 -4.64
CA ALA A 16 -2.82 2.85 -3.50
C ALA A 16 -3.66 2.63 -2.24
N ARG A 17 -4.65 3.50 -1.97
CA ARG A 17 -5.59 3.32 -0.85
C ARG A 17 -6.42 2.05 -1.00
N ALA A 18 -6.93 1.78 -2.20
CA ALA A 18 -7.70 0.57 -2.49
C ALA A 18 -6.86 -0.71 -2.37
N ASP A 19 -5.58 -0.67 -2.74
CA ASP A 19 -4.66 -1.80 -2.57
C ASP A 19 -4.37 -2.09 -1.09
N LEU A 20 -4.12 -1.04 -0.29
CA LEU A 20 -3.95 -1.16 1.16
C LEU A 20 -5.20 -1.75 1.84
N GLU A 21 -6.39 -1.22 1.52
CA GLU A 21 -7.66 -1.73 2.04
C GLU A 21 -7.87 -3.20 1.66
N ARG A 22 -7.60 -3.56 0.41
CA ARG A 22 -7.71 -4.94 -0.08
C ARG A 22 -6.76 -5.89 0.65
N TRP A 23 -5.53 -5.46 0.92
CA TRP A 23 -4.55 -6.25 1.68
C TRP A 23 -5.07 -6.53 3.11
N SER A 24 -5.55 -5.49 3.78
CA SER A 24 -6.14 -5.63 5.12
C SER A 24 -7.41 -6.50 5.11
N HIS A 25 -8.27 -6.35 4.10
CA HIS A 25 -9.50 -7.13 3.99
C HIS A 25 -9.20 -8.63 3.84
N TYR A 26 -8.19 -8.99 3.04
CA TYR A 26 -7.83 -10.39 2.86
C TYR A 26 -7.23 -11.06 4.10
N SER A 27 -6.73 -10.30 5.08
CA SER A 27 -6.28 -10.86 6.36
C SER A 27 -7.37 -11.62 7.11
N ALA A 28 -8.65 -11.27 6.89
CA ALA A 28 -9.79 -11.98 7.47
C ALA A 28 -10.06 -13.35 6.81
N HIS A 29 -9.47 -13.62 5.65
CA HIS A 29 -9.63 -14.91 4.98
C HIS A 29 -8.76 -15.99 5.62
N PRO A 30 -9.33 -17.17 5.94
CA PRO A 30 -8.56 -18.29 6.48
C PRO A 30 -7.38 -18.66 5.57
N GLY A 31 -6.19 -18.75 6.17
CA GLY A 31 -4.97 -19.15 5.46
C GLY A 31 -4.34 -18.06 4.59
N PHE A 32 -4.91 -16.85 4.51
CA PHE A 32 -4.29 -15.76 3.76
C PHE A 32 -2.93 -15.36 4.36
N ILE A 33 -2.86 -15.15 5.67
CA ILE A 33 -1.62 -14.79 6.37
C ILE A 33 -0.56 -15.89 6.18
N ALA A 34 -0.95 -17.16 6.25
CA ALA A 34 -0.03 -18.27 5.97
C ALA A 34 0.49 -18.24 4.52
N LYS A 35 -0.38 -17.96 3.53
CA LYS A 35 0.02 -17.78 2.13
C LYS A 35 0.90 -16.55 1.89
N ALA A 36 0.71 -15.50 2.69
CA ALA A 36 1.54 -14.30 2.66
C ALA A 36 2.96 -14.55 3.19
N GLY A 37 3.24 -15.72 3.79
CA GLY A 37 4.53 -16.05 4.40
C GLY A 37 4.55 -15.94 5.93
N GLY A 38 3.37 -15.88 6.56
CA GLY A 38 3.23 -15.70 8.01
C GLY A 38 2.91 -14.26 8.40
N GLN A 39 2.76 -14.03 9.71
CA GLN A 39 2.37 -12.75 10.27
C GLN A 39 3.38 -11.64 9.91
N ASP A 40 4.68 -11.92 10.09
CA ASP A 40 5.73 -10.93 9.82
C ASP A 40 5.76 -10.49 8.35
N ALA A 41 5.57 -11.42 7.42
CA ALA A 41 5.53 -11.12 5.99
C ALA A 41 4.27 -10.33 5.61
N PHE A 42 3.14 -10.64 6.25
CA PHE A 42 1.91 -9.86 6.10
C PHE A 42 2.09 -8.42 6.62
N ASP A 43 2.67 -8.25 7.80
CA ASP A 43 2.87 -6.96 8.46
C ASP A 43 3.89 -6.10 7.71
N ALA A 44 5.01 -6.67 7.27
CA ALA A 44 6.02 -5.98 6.48
C ALA A 44 5.44 -5.42 5.18
N GLU A 45 4.60 -6.20 4.51
CA GLU A 45 3.96 -5.79 3.27
C GLU A 45 2.82 -4.78 3.53
N HIS A 46 2.08 -4.92 4.63
CA HIS A 46 1.09 -3.93 5.05
C HIS A 46 1.77 -2.57 5.34
N GLU A 47 2.90 -2.57 6.04
CA GLU A 47 3.69 -1.37 6.30
C GLU A 47 4.23 -0.75 5.00
N ARG A 48 4.73 -1.57 4.06
CA ARG A 48 5.17 -1.09 2.74
C ARG A 48 4.08 -0.33 2.01
N ARG A 49 2.87 -0.89 1.96
CA ARG A 49 1.70 -0.27 1.33
C ARG A 49 1.26 1.01 2.04
N LEU A 50 1.28 1.01 3.37
CA LEU A 50 0.96 2.19 4.18
C LEU A 50 1.94 3.34 3.92
N ARG A 51 3.24 3.05 3.86
CA ARG A 51 4.28 4.04 3.52
C ARG A 51 4.07 4.61 2.12
N HIS A 52 3.72 3.76 1.15
CA HIS A 52 3.43 4.21 -0.22
C HIS A 52 2.23 5.17 -0.28
N VAL A 53 1.12 4.84 0.40
CA VAL A 53 -0.05 5.76 0.49
C VAL A 53 0.35 7.09 1.14
N THR A 54 1.12 7.04 2.22
CA THR A 54 1.58 8.23 2.95
C THR A 54 2.48 9.12 2.08
N GLU A 55 3.36 8.51 1.29
CA GLU A 55 4.21 9.21 0.34
C GLU A 55 3.42 9.86 -0.81
N LEU A 56 2.40 9.18 -1.32
CA LEU A 56 1.53 9.76 -2.35
C LEU A 56 0.69 10.92 -1.79
N ASP A 57 0.15 10.77 -0.58
CA ASP A 57 -0.65 11.82 0.08
C ASP A 57 0.19 13.08 0.36
N SER A 58 1.44 12.91 0.81
CA SER A 58 2.32 14.05 1.12
C SER A 58 2.72 14.85 -0.12
N ARG A 59 2.79 14.22 -1.29
CA ARG A 59 3.09 14.89 -2.57
C ARG A 59 1.86 15.54 -3.23
N GLN A 60 0.65 15.33 -2.71
CA GLN A 60 -0.57 16.04 -3.15
C GLN A 60 -0.84 17.32 -2.35
N ARG A 61 -0.08 17.57 -1.27
CA ARG A 61 -0.17 18.77 -0.44
C ARG A 61 0.84 19.82 -0.89
#